data_AF-A0A812ZK52-F1
#
_entry.id   AF-A0A812ZK52-F1
#
_cell.length_a   1.000
_cell.length_b   1.000
_cell.length_c   1.000
_cell.angle_alpha   90.00
_cell.angle_beta   90.00
_cell.angle_gamma   90.00
#
_symmetry.space_group_name_H-M   'P 1'
#
loop_
_entity.id
_entity.type
_entity.pdbx_description
1 polymer ?
#
loop_
_entity_poly.entity_id
_entity_poly.type
_entity_poly.pdbx_seq_one_letter_code
_entity_poly.pdbx_strand_id
1 'polypeptide(L)'
;MAHFHGAPLAQPPVLAAVAERRAPGCVGVDSKSTASRQCQREHQRHQNLHQRSQRAKWTGALLSTSLAWLHSRRRCFQDSRKRPKPFRTCVAAAQYGDEFVGDAVDTELADSLRQRTLESLDLDFVLEKLQALCYTQMAAEMAIDPQALMANSAEEARALYATVLELTQLEDADLDLEEKLDILDEVEQCTRGAVLETPSLCKISRSIEALLRLRNGLEAASVRGVHIPSLMALCQEIELPDKLLDAILEAFDEEQELSLKKFPELAQLRQRVKDLEDSCTRVMSEVTTSGKLNVHQGTDTVLCRCHFGTSQCSANYTSFPLRPVPEARFVNSAHVLSFRA
;
A
#
# COMPACT_ATOMS: atom_id res chain seq x y z
N MET A 1 -18.30 54.63 -22.68
CA MET A 1 -17.40 55.22 -21.67
C MET A 1 -18.05 55.02 -20.31
N ALA A 2 -17.65 53.99 -19.56
CA ALA A 2 -18.14 53.71 -18.22
C ALA A 2 -16.92 53.53 -17.30
N HIS A 3 -16.75 54.49 -16.39
CA HIS A 3 -15.70 54.49 -15.38
C HIS A 3 -16.13 53.57 -14.22
N PHE A 4 -15.38 52.49 -13.99
CA PHE A 4 -15.44 51.72 -12.75
C PHE A 4 -14.43 52.31 -11.75
N HIS A 5 -14.96 52.88 -10.67
CA HIS A 5 -14.16 53.24 -9.49
C HIS A 5 -13.88 51.97 -8.68
N GLY A 6 -12.61 51.59 -8.58
CA GLY A 6 -12.12 50.54 -7.68
C GLY A 6 -12.00 51.05 -6.24
N ALA A 7 -12.56 50.29 -5.30
CA ALA A 7 -12.41 50.51 -3.87
C ALA A 7 -11.03 50.01 -3.37
N PRO A 8 -10.40 50.65 -2.37
CA PRO A 8 -9.08 50.28 -1.89
C PRO A 8 -9.12 49.07 -0.95
N LEU A 9 -8.09 48.22 -1.07
CA LEU A 9 -7.83 47.03 -0.28
C LEU A 9 -7.63 47.37 1.21
N ALA A 10 -8.36 46.68 2.07
CA ALA A 10 -8.17 46.69 3.51
C ALA A 10 -6.89 45.92 3.90
N GLN A 11 -6.06 46.56 4.74
CA GLN A 11 -4.89 45.94 5.36
C GLN A 11 -5.31 44.91 6.42
N PRO A 12 -4.56 43.80 6.60
CA PRO A 12 -4.79 42.88 7.70
C PRO A 12 -4.27 43.44 9.04
N PRO A 13 -4.91 43.10 10.18
CA PRO A 13 -4.48 43.56 11.48
C PRO A 13 -3.18 42.89 11.93
N VAL A 14 -2.29 43.74 12.47
CA VAL A 14 -1.07 43.39 13.19
C VAL A 14 -1.44 42.57 14.43
N LEU A 15 -1.07 41.28 14.46
CA LEU A 15 -1.15 40.46 15.65
C LEU A 15 -0.07 40.87 16.65
N ALA A 16 -0.52 41.33 17.80
CA ALA A 16 0.30 41.68 18.95
C ALA A 16 1.02 40.45 19.51
N ALA A 17 2.34 40.56 19.66
CA ALA A 17 3.18 39.58 20.32
C ALA A 17 2.88 39.54 21.83
N VAL A 18 2.20 38.49 22.29
CA VAL A 18 2.08 38.14 23.71
C VAL A 18 3.34 37.39 24.11
N ALA A 19 4.25 38.09 24.78
CA ALA A 19 5.44 37.51 25.39
C ALA A 19 5.05 36.81 26.70
N GLU A 20 4.70 35.53 26.63
CA GLU A 20 4.63 34.65 27.81
C GLU A 20 6.04 34.24 28.26
N ARG A 21 6.52 34.86 29.34
CA ARG A 21 7.68 34.40 30.10
C ARG A 21 7.30 33.12 30.84
N ARG A 22 7.62 31.96 30.26
CA ARG A 22 7.67 30.68 31.00
C ARG A 22 9.06 30.48 31.61
N ALA A 23 9.06 30.16 32.90
CA ALA A 23 10.23 29.82 33.69
C ALA A 23 10.95 28.57 33.14
N PRO A 24 12.29 28.48 33.28
CA PRO A 24 13.04 27.30 32.87
C PRO A 24 12.78 26.16 33.86
N GLY A 25 11.84 25.28 33.50
CA GLY A 25 11.72 23.97 34.12
C GLY A 25 12.84 23.08 33.59
N CYS A 26 13.72 22.61 34.48
CA CYS A 26 14.73 21.60 34.18
C CYS A 26 14.04 20.29 33.78
N VAL A 27 13.83 20.08 32.48
CA VAL A 27 13.44 18.78 31.93
C VAL A 27 14.68 17.90 31.97
N GLY A 28 14.67 16.90 32.85
CA GLY A 28 15.64 15.80 32.82
C GLY A 28 15.47 15.06 31.50
N VAL A 29 16.26 15.42 30.51
CA VAL A 29 16.33 14.70 29.24
C VAL A 29 17.06 13.40 29.51
N ASP A 30 16.33 12.28 29.44
CA ASP A 30 16.91 10.94 29.52
C ASP A 30 17.88 10.74 28.34
N SER A 31 19.17 10.96 28.60
CA SER A 31 20.27 10.87 27.62
C SER A 31 20.39 9.50 26.94
N LYS A 32 19.64 8.48 27.39
CA LYS A 32 19.59 7.15 26.76
C LYS A 32 18.64 7.09 25.55
N SER A 33 17.61 7.93 25.50
CA SER A 33 16.59 7.94 24.43
C SER A 33 17.12 8.56 23.12
N THR A 34 17.94 9.60 23.22
CA THR A 34 18.48 10.30 22.05
C THR A 34 19.55 9.48 21.32
N ALA A 35 20.39 8.73 22.05
CA ALA A 35 21.42 7.86 21.45
C ALA A 35 20.81 6.69 20.67
N SER A 36 19.72 6.09 21.18
CA SER A 36 19.02 5.00 20.48
C SER A 36 18.36 5.49 19.19
N ARG A 37 17.69 6.65 19.23
CA ARG A 37 17.09 7.29 18.04
C ARG A 37 18.13 7.68 16.99
N GLN A 38 19.32 8.12 17.41
CA GLN A 38 20.40 8.48 16.48
C GLN A 38 20.98 7.24 15.80
N CYS A 39 21.19 6.15 16.55
CA CYS A 39 21.66 4.87 15.99
C CYS A 39 20.65 4.28 14.98
N GLN A 40 19.35 4.35 15.28
CA GLN A 40 18.30 3.86 14.38
C GLN A 40 18.23 4.68 13.08
N ARG A 41 18.42 6.00 13.14
CA ARG A 41 18.51 6.88 11.96
C ARG A 41 19.73 6.59 11.10
N GLU A 42 20.89 6.32 11.70
CA GLU A 42 22.10 5.94 10.96
C GLU A 42 21.93 4.57 10.30
N HIS A 43 21.31 3.61 10.97
CA HIS A 43 21.02 2.31 10.40
C HIS A 43 20.07 2.40 9.18
N GLN A 44 19.00 3.20 9.28
CA GLN A 44 18.10 3.48 8.14
C GLN A 44 18.84 4.16 6.96
N ARG A 45 19.73 5.12 7.25
CA ARG A 45 20.54 5.76 6.19
C ARG A 45 21.45 4.76 5.47
N HIS A 46 22.08 3.85 6.20
CA HIS A 46 22.91 2.80 5.59
C HIS A 46 22.10 1.81 4.77
N GLN A 47 20.90 1.41 5.22
CA GLN A 47 20.00 0.55 4.44
C GLN A 47 19.55 1.24 3.13
N ASN A 48 19.15 2.51 3.19
CA ASN A 48 18.74 3.28 2.01
C ASN A 48 19.89 3.47 1.01
N LEU A 49 21.12 3.74 1.49
CA LEU A 49 22.30 3.83 0.63
C LEU A 49 22.63 2.48 -0.03
N HIS A 50 22.47 1.37 0.70
CA HIS A 50 22.72 0.05 0.15
C HIS A 50 21.68 -0.33 -0.91
N GLN A 51 20.39 -0.03 -0.69
CA GLN A 51 19.33 -0.21 -1.68
C GLN A 51 19.55 0.65 -2.93
N ARG A 52 19.94 1.93 -2.77
CA ARG A 52 20.31 2.80 -3.91
C ARG A 52 21.50 2.25 -4.70
N SER A 53 22.51 1.71 -4.02
CA SER A 53 23.65 1.05 -4.68
C SER A 53 23.26 -0.22 -5.43
N GLN A 54 22.37 -1.04 -4.85
CA GLN A 54 21.81 -2.23 -5.53
C GLN A 54 21.04 -1.80 -6.78
N ARG A 55 20.15 -0.79 -6.69
CA ARG A 55 19.41 -0.24 -7.85
C ARG A 55 20.32 0.28 -8.96
N ALA A 56 21.39 1.00 -8.62
CA ALA A 56 22.37 1.47 -9.60
C ALA A 56 23.08 0.31 -10.34
N LYS A 57 23.30 -0.83 -9.65
CA LYS A 57 23.87 -2.03 -10.28
C LYS A 57 22.86 -2.73 -11.20
N TRP A 58 21.60 -2.84 -10.80
CA TRP A 58 20.55 -3.46 -11.60
C TRP A 58 20.18 -2.63 -12.83
N THR A 59 20.05 -1.31 -12.69
CA THR A 59 19.83 -0.39 -13.83
C THR A 59 21.00 -0.41 -14.80
N GLY A 60 22.25 -0.42 -14.32
CA GLY A 60 23.42 -0.59 -15.16
C GLY A 60 23.45 -1.93 -15.91
N ALA A 61 23.06 -3.03 -15.25
CA ALA A 61 22.99 -4.35 -15.88
C ALA A 61 21.90 -4.40 -16.97
N LEU A 62 20.69 -3.90 -16.67
CA LEU A 62 19.55 -3.84 -17.58
C LEU A 62 19.83 -2.95 -18.79
N LEU A 63 20.39 -1.75 -18.58
CA LEU A 63 20.80 -0.86 -19.67
C LEU A 63 21.90 -1.51 -20.53
N SER A 64 22.84 -2.26 -19.94
CA SER A 64 23.87 -2.96 -20.72
C SER A 64 23.28 -4.08 -21.59
N THR A 65 22.31 -4.85 -21.07
CA THR A 65 21.62 -5.90 -21.84
C THR A 65 20.71 -5.31 -22.92
N SER A 66 20.01 -4.21 -22.64
CA SER A 66 19.16 -3.51 -23.61
C SER A 66 20.00 -2.85 -24.72
N LEU A 67 21.15 -2.23 -24.38
CA LEU A 67 22.10 -1.71 -25.37
C LEU A 67 22.74 -2.84 -26.19
N ALA A 68 23.11 -3.97 -25.57
CA ALA A 68 23.63 -5.13 -26.28
C ALA A 68 22.59 -5.70 -27.26
N TRP A 69 21.33 -5.78 -26.86
CA TRP A 69 20.23 -6.21 -27.72
C TRP A 69 19.96 -5.22 -28.86
N LEU A 70 19.92 -3.91 -28.58
CA LEU A 70 19.80 -2.86 -29.59
C LEU A 70 20.96 -2.87 -30.60
N HIS A 71 22.20 -3.08 -30.14
CA HIS A 71 23.36 -3.22 -31.01
C HIS A 71 23.32 -4.50 -31.85
N SER A 72 22.84 -5.62 -31.29
CA SER A 72 22.63 -6.87 -32.02
C SER A 72 21.56 -6.72 -33.12
N ARG A 73 20.48 -6.01 -32.81
CA ARG A 73 19.39 -5.70 -33.75
C ARG A 73 19.84 -4.73 -34.85
N ARG A 74 20.66 -3.73 -34.52
CA ARG A 74 21.29 -2.82 -35.51
C ARG A 74 22.24 -3.56 -36.45
N ARG A 75 22.97 -4.57 -35.99
CA ARG A 75 23.82 -5.41 -36.87
C ARG A 75 22.97 -6.24 -37.83
N CYS A 76 21.88 -6.85 -37.35
CA CYS A 76 20.95 -7.57 -38.23
C CYS A 76 20.30 -6.66 -39.30
N PHE A 77 20.00 -5.40 -38.95
CA PHE A 77 19.43 -4.42 -39.89
C PHE A 77 20.46 -3.75 -40.82
N GLN A 78 21.75 -3.79 -40.50
CA GLN A 78 22.81 -3.31 -41.39
C GLN A 78 23.25 -4.39 -42.39
N ASP A 79 23.15 -5.67 -42.05
CA ASP A 79 23.46 -6.75 -43.00
C ASP A 79 22.38 -6.90 -44.09
N SER A 80 21.14 -6.46 -43.83
CA SER A 80 20.07 -6.35 -44.83
C SER A 80 20.22 -5.16 -45.80
N ARG A 81 21.25 -4.31 -45.63
CA ARG A 81 21.64 -3.28 -46.62
C ARG A 81 22.61 -3.79 -47.68
N LYS A 82 23.07 -5.05 -47.60
CA LYS A 82 23.64 -5.73 -48.78
C LYS A 82 22.50 -5.90 -49.77
N ARG A 83 22.45 -4.95 -50.72
CA ARG A 83 21.52 -4.83 -51.83
C ARG A 83 20.69 -6.10 -51.99
N PRO A 84 19.38 -6.10 -51.68
CA PRO A 84 18.54 -7.17 -52.15
C PRO A 84 18.82 -7.27 -53.65
N LYS A 85 19.33 -8.43 -54.09
CA LYS A 85 19.26 -8.77 -55.51
C LYS A 85 17.83 -8.43 -55.90
N PRO A 86 17.58 -7.68 -56.98
CA PRO A 86 16.22 -7.33 -57.35
C PRO A 86 15.46 -8.64 -57.32
N PHE A 87 14.57 -8.79 -56.33
CA PHE A 87 13.55 -9.79 -56.40
C PHE A 87 12.91 -9.44 -57.72
N ARG A 88 13.09 -10.31 -58.71
CA ARG A 88 12.24 -10.32 -59.88
C ARG A 88 10.86 -10.35 -59.27
N THR A 89 10.26 -9.17 -59.20
CA THR A 89 8.83 -9.03 -59.03
C THR A 89 8.30 -9.86 -60.15
N CYS A 90 7.81 -11.04 -59.81
CA CYS A 90 6.91 -11.77 -60.65
C CYS A 90 5.70 -10.86 -60.80
N VAL A 91 5.79 -9.92 -61.76
CA VAL A 91 4.67 -9.18 -62.33
C VAL A 91 3.89 -10.19 -63.16
N ALA A 92 3.31 -11.16 -62.44
CA ALA A 92 2.43 -12.21 -62.92
C ALA A 92 1.24 -12.36 -61.95
N ALA A 93 0.91 -11.29 -61.23
CA ALA A 93 -0.24 -11.22 -60.32
C ALA A 93 -1.32 -10.24 -60.82
N ALA A 94 -1.23 -9.75 -62.06
CA ALA A 94 -2.23 -8.86 -62.66
C ALA A 94 -3.32 -9.60 -63.46
N GLN A 95 -3.38 -10.94 -63.39
CA GLN A 95 -4.32 -11.76 -64.16
C GLN A 95 -4.95 -12.92 -63.37
N TYR A 96 -4.85 -12.91 -62.03
CA TYR A 96 -5.74 -13.75 -61.23
C TYR A 96 -6.94 -12.91 -60.86
N GLY A 97 -8.03 -13.20 -61.56
CA GLY A 97 -9.29 -12.50 -61.49
C GLY A 97 -9.82 -12.39 -60.06
N ASP A 98 -10.54 -11.31 -59.88
CA ASP A 98 -11.39 -10.88 -58.77
C ASP A 98 -12.54 -11.88 -58.43
N GLU A 99 -12.35 -13.17 -58.73
CA GLU A 99 -13.32 -14.25 -58.52
C GLU A 99 -12.98 -15.12 -57.30
N PHE A 100 -12.08 -14.67 -56.42
CA PHE A 100 -11.94 -15.29 -55.08
C PHE A 100 -13.05 -14.80 -54.14
N VAL A 101 -14.30 -14.94 -54.58
CA VAL A 101 -15.48 -14.97 -53.72
C VAL A 101 -15.57 -16.37 -53.12
N GLY A 102 -14.66 -16.64 -52.19
CA GLY A 102 -14.70 -17.78 -51.30
C GLY A 102 -14.91 -17.26 -49.89
N ASP A 103 -16.18 -17.04 -49.54
CA ASP A 103 -16.69 -16.40 -48.32
C ASP A 103 -16.47 -17.21 -47.02
N ALA A 104 -15.49 -18.12 -47.03
CA ALA A 104 -15.06 -18.89 -45.89
C ALA A 104 -13.54 -18.90 -45.91
N VAL A 105 -12.93 -17.86 -45.33
CA VAL A 105 -11.56 -17.98 -44.84
C VAL A 105 -11.56 -19.22 -43.95
N ASP A 106 -10.77 -20.22 -44.33
CA ASP A 106 -10.67 -21.47 -43.61
C ASP A 106 -10.18 -21.16 -42.18
N THR A 107 -11.12 -21.03 -41.26
CA THR A 107 -10.89 -20.58 -39.89
C THR A 107 -9.93 -21.54 -39.19
N GLU A 108 -9.99 -22.82 -39.55
CA GLU A 108 -9.07 -23.85 -39.03
C GLU A 108 -7.62 -23.58 -39.46
N LEU A 109 -7.40 -23.16 -40.71
CA LEU A 109 -6.07 -22.79 -41.18
C LEU A 109 -5.56 -21.51 -40.50
N ALA A 110 -6.43 -20.50 -40.37
CA ALA A 110 -6.07 -19.26 -39.69
C ALA A 110 -5.70 -19.49 -38.21
N ASP A 111 -6.46 -20.33 -37.51
CA ASP A 111 -6.20 -20.71 -36.12
C ASP A 111 -4.92 -21.55 -36.00
N SER A 112 -4.68 -22.49 -36.92
CA SER A 112 -3.44 -23.27 -36.95
C SER A 112 -2.19 -22.42 -37.19
N LEU A 113 -2.27 -21.44 -38.10
CA LEU A 113 -1.18 -20.50 -38.34
C LEU A 113 -0.97 -19.59 -37.12
N ARG A 114 -2.05 -19.12 -36.49
CA ARG A 114 -1.99 -18.33 -35.25
C ARG A 114 -1.28 -19.13 -34.16
N GLN A 115 -1.69 -20.37 -33.92
CA GLN A 115 -1.09 -21.22 -32.88
C GLN A 115 0.40 -21.48 -33.12
N ARG A 116 0.80 -21.87 -34.34
CA ARG A 116 2.22 -22.05 -34.67
C ARG A 116 3.02 -20.76 -34.52
N THR A 117 2.43 -19.62 -34.84
CA THR A 117 3.10 -18.33 -34.66
C THR A 117 3.34 -18.06 -33.19
N LEU A 118 2.33 -18.27 -32.32
CA LEU A 118 2.45 -18.10 -30.88
C LEU A 118 3.51 -19.03 -30.28
N GLU A 119 3.52 -20.30 -30.68
CA GLU A 119 4.53 -21.29 -30.27
C GLU A 119 5.93 -20.88 -30.74
N SER A 120 6.08 -20.39 -31.98
CA SER A 120 7.39 -20.00 -32.53
C SER A 120 7.98 -18.73 -31.91
N LEU A 121 7.15 -17.89 -31.31
CA LEU A 121 7.57 -16.65 -30.65
C LEU A 121 7.96 -16.87 -29.19
N ASP A 122 7.85 -18.11 -28.67
CA ASP A 122 8.00 -18.45 -27.26
C ASP A 122 7.16 -17.51 -26.36
N LEU A 123 5.92 -17.22 -26.78
CA LEU A 123 5.11 -16.18 -26.14
C LEU A 123 4.88 -16.48 -24.65
N ASP A 124 4.67 -17.75 -24.29
CA ASP A 124 4.46 -18.18 -22.89
C ASP A 124 5.64 -17.76 -22.00
N PHE A 125 6.87 -17.89 -22.48
CA PHE A 125 8.06 -17.46 -21.74
C PHE A 125 8.10 -15.93 -21.58
N VAL A 126 7.71 -15.19 -22.62
CA VAL A 126 7.64 -13.72 -22.55
C VAL A 126 6.57 -13.28 -21.55
N LEU A 127 5.40 -13.93 -21.54
CA LEU A 127 4.32 -13.64 -20.61
C LEU A 127 4.71 -13.96 -19.17
N GLU A 128 5.39 -15.08 -18.92
CA GLU A 128 5.93 -15.41 -17.58
C GLU A 128 6.91 -14.33 -17.08
N LYS A 129 7.79 -13.84 -17.97
CA LYS A 129 8.71 -12.74 -17.61
C LYS A 129 7.98 -11.43 -17.41
N LEU A 130 6.97 -11.12 -18.20
CA LEU A 130 6.16 -9.92 -18.05
C LEU A 130 5.40 -9.94 -16.72
N GLN A 131 4.79 -11.08 -16.38
CA GLN A 131 4.13 -11.31 -15.10
C GLN A 131 5.06 -11.05 -13.91
N ALA A 132 6.29 -11.56 -13.97
CA ALA A 132 7.29 -11.35 -12.90
C ALA A 132 7.73 -9.89 -12.75
N LEU A 133 7.51 -9.04 -13.76
CA LEU A 133 7.81 -7.62 -13.75
C LEU A 133 6.61 -6.74 -13.37
N CYS A 134 5.41 -7.30 -13.25
CA CYS A 134 4.23 -6.56 -12.82
C CYS A 134 4.29 -6.20 -11.33
N TYR A 135 3.93 -4.95 -11.00
CA TYR A 135 3.91 -4.45 -9.62
C TYR A 135 2.67 -4.87 -8.82
N THR A 136 1.57 -5.22 -9.51
CA THR A 136 0.31 -5.62 -8.89
C THR A 136 -0.09 -7.02 -9.33
N GLN A 137 -0.79 -7.75 -8.45
CA GLN A 137 -1.32 -9.07 -8.77
C GLN A 137 -2.33 -9.00 -9.92
N MET A 138 -3.20 -7.98 -9.92
CA MET A 138 -4.13 -7.76 -11.03
C MET A 138 -3.42 -7.62 -12.38
N ALA A 139 -2.34 -6.84 -12.46
CA ALA A 139 -1.57 -6.73 -13.70
C ALA A 139 -0.88 -8.04 -14.07
N ALA A 140 -0.38 -8.78 -13.06
CA ALA A 140 0.21 -10.09 -13.24
C ALA A 140 -0.80 -11.13 -13.76
N GLU A 141 -2.07 -11.06 -13.34
CA GLU A 141 -3.15 -11.92 -13.82
C GLU A 141 -3.59 -11.53 -15.24
N MET A 142 -3.71 -10.24 -15.53
CA MET A 142 -3.97 -9.74 -16.89
C MET A 142 -2.87 -10.14 -17.88
N ALA A 143 -1.63 -10.24 -17.40
CA ALA A 143 -0.49 -10.65 -18.22
C ALA A 143 -0.53 -12.13 -18.63
N ILE A 144 -1.31 -12.98 -17.95
CA ILE A 144 -1.42 -14.42 -18.26
C ILE A 144 -2.21 -14.63 -19.55
N ASP A 145 -3.24 -13.81 -19.78
CA ASP A 145 -4.13 -13.98 -20.94
C ASP A 145 -3.58 -13.23 -22.17
N PRO A 146 -3.09 -13.94 -23.20
CA PRO A 146 -2.59 -13.29 -24.41
C PRO A 146 -3.68 -12.52 -25.14
N GLN A 147 -4.94 -12.94 -25.05
CA GLN A 147 -6.05 -12.25 -25.71
C GLN A 147 -6.35 -10.92 -25.05
N ALA A 148 -6.24 -10.83 -23.73
CA ALA A 148 -6.40 -9.58 -22.98
C ALA A 148 -5.29 -8.56 -23.29
N LEU A 149 -4.08 -9.03 -23.63
CA LEU A 149 -2.93 -8.16 -23.96
C LEU A 149 -2.89 -7.71 -25.43
N MET A 150 -3.51 -8.44 -26.33
CA MET A 150 -3.46 -8.14 -27.77
C MET A 150 -4.54 -7.13 -28.15
N ALA A 151 -4.11 -6.02 -28.76
CA ALA A 151 -5.02 -5.06 -29.36
C ALA A 151 -5.82 -5.70 -30.51
N ASN A 152 -7.10 -5.36 -30.60
CA ASN A 152 -8.01 -5.85 -31.64
C ASN A 152 -7.82 -5.08 -32.96
N SER A 153 -7.18 -3.92 -32.92
CA SER A 153 -6.94 -3.08 -34.09
C SER A 153 -5.55 -2.43 -34.09
N ALA A 154 -5.09 -2.03 -35.27
CA ALA A 154 -3.83 -1.31 -35.42
C ALA A 154 -3.86 0.09 -34.78
N GLU A 155 -5.03 0.71 -34.67
CA GLU A 155 -5.20 2.03 -34.03
C GLU A 155 -5.06 1.91 -32.51
N GLU A 156 -5.71 0.91 -31.92
CA GLU A 156 -5.59 0.57 -30.50
C GLU A 156 -4.14 0.21 -30.13
N ALA A 157 -3.46 -0.59 -30.95
CA ALA A 157 -2.05 -0.92 -30.74
C ALA A 157 -1.14 0.32 -30.72
N ARG A 158 -1.41 1.30 -31.60
CA ARG A 158 -0.67 2.58 -31.62
C ARG A 158 -0.98 3.43 -30.40
N ALA A 159 -2.23 3.46 -29.96
CA ALA A 159 -2.64 4.18 -28.75
C ALA A 159 -1.94 3.62 -27.50
N LEU A 160 -1.99 2.29 -27.30
CA LEU A 160 -1.29 1.62 -26.20
C LEU A 160 0.23 1.86 -26.24
N TYR A 161 0.84 1.79 -27.44
CA TYR A 161 2.26 2.07 -27.59
C TYR A 161 2.61 3.54 -27.28
N ALA A 162 1.73 4.49 -27.62
CA ALA A 162 1.91 5.90 -27.25
C ALA A 162 1.90 6.08 -25.73
N THR A 163 1.03 5.39 -25.00
CA THR A 163 1.02 5.39 -23.53
C THR A 163 2.32 4.81 -22.94
N VAL A 164 2.87 3.75 -23.55
CA VAL A 164 4.19 3.21 -23.14
C VAL A 164 5.30 4.23 -23.38
N LEU A 165 5.26 4.96 -24.51
CA LEU A 165 6.23 6.03 -24.76
C LEU A 165 6.12 7.18 -23.76
N GLU A 166 4.92 7.52 -23.31
CA GLU A 166 4.72 8.48 -22.22
C GLU A 166 5.39 8.01 -20.92
N LEU A 167 5.27 6.72 -20.58
CA LEU A 167 5.96 6.14 -19.40
C LEU A 167 7.49 6.22 -19.52
N THR A 168 8.07 5.98 -20.69
CA THR A 168 9.52 6.08 -20.87
C THR A 168 10.05 7.51 -20.68
N GLN A 169 9.20 8.53 -20.87
CA GLN A 169 9.58 9.93 -20.59
C GLN A 169 9.59 10.25 -19.08
N LEU A 170 9.02 9.37 -18.27
CA LEU A 170 8.95 9.48 -16.81
C LEU A 170 10.08 8.71 -16.11
N GLU A 171 11.05 8.11 -16.82
CA GLU A 171 12.16 7.38 -16.20
C GLU A 171 13.00 8.24 -15.23
N ASP A 172 13.03 9.56 -15.44
CA ASP A 172 13.67 10.52 -14.52
C ASP A 172 12.74 11.02 -13.39
N ALA A 173 11.45 10.73 -13.49
CA ALA A 173 10.52 11.00 -12.41
C ALA A 173 10.62 9.84 -11.41
N ASP A 174 11.00 10.14 -10.16
CA ASP A 174 10.98 9.19 -9.05
C ASP A 174 9.52 8.74 -8.76
N LEU A 175 8.98 7.86 -9.61
CA LEU A 175 7.71 7.20 -9.42
C LEU A 175 7.97 5.98 -8.53
N ASP A 176 7.92 6.22 -7.24
CA ASP A 176 8.18 5.19 -6.24
C ASP A 176 6.96 4.25 -6.11
N LEU A 177 7.00 3.15 -6.86
CA LEU A 177 6.03 2.04 -6.80
C LEU A 177 6.60 0.85 -6.02
N GLU A 178 7.41 1.09 -4.99
CA GLU A 178 8.02 0.05 -4.16
C GLU A 178 7.00 -0.85 -3.44
N GLU A 179 5.83 -0.29 -3.10
CA GLU A 179 4.80 -1.03 -2.39
C GLU A 179 3.83 -1.71 -3.36
N LYS A 180 3.60 -3.01 -3.16
CA LYS A 180 2.61 -3.76 -3.93
C LYS A 180 1.22 -3.19 -3.64
N LEU A 181 0.62 -2.55 -4.65
CA LEU A 181 -0.71 -1.93 -4.63
C LEU A 181 -1.84 -2.98 -4.72
N ASP A 182 -1.72 -4.07 -3.99
CA ASP A 182 -2.62 -5.20 -4.10
C ASP A 182 -3.63 -5.20 -2.94
N ILE A 183 -4.76 -4.52 -3.12
CA ILE A 183 -5.79 -4.35 -2.08
C ILE A 183 -7.14 -4.96 -2.44
N LEU A 184 -7.22 -5.70 -3.55
CA LEU A 184 -8.49 -6.21 -4.07
C LEU A 184 -9.14 -7.16 -3.08
N ASP A 185 -8.36 -8.05 -2.45
CA ASP A 185 -8.86 -9.00 -1.45
C ASP A 185 -9.45 -8.29 -0.24
N GLU A 186 -8.77 -7.27 0.29
CA GLU A 186 -9.27 -6.50 1.44
C GLU A 186 -10.52 -5.67 1.08
N VAL A 187 -10.56 -5.10 -0.13
CA VAL A 187 -11.74 -4.39 -0.64
C VAL A 187 -12.91 -5.36 -0.78
N GLU A 188 -12.69 -6.55 -1.33
CA GLU A 188 -13.73 -7.56 -1.49
C GLU A 188 -14.29 -8.01 -0.12
N GLN A 189 -13.41 -8.24 0.87
CA GLN A 189 -13.83 -8.53 2.25
C GLN A 189 -14.69 -7.41 2.84
N CYS A 190 -14.31 -6.15 2.64
CA CYS A 190 -15.11 -4.98 3.02
C CYS A 190 -16.49 -4.97 2.35
N THR A 191 -16.57 -5.24 1.04
CA THR A 191 -17.86 -5.26 0.33
C THR A 191 -18.80 -6.35 0.83
N ARG A 192 -18.25 -7.46 1.32
CA ARG A 192 -19.00 -8.55 1.95
C ARG A 192 -19.42 -8.23 3.40
N GLY A 193 -19.02 -7.08 3.93
CA GLY A 193 -19.29 -6.65 5.30
C GLY A 193 -18.39 -7.31 6.35
N ALA A 194 -17.26 -7.90 5.95
CA ALA A 194 -16.28 -8.43 6.88
C ALA A 194 -15.55 -7.29 7.60
N VAL A 195 -15.24 -7.50 8.88
CA VAL A 195 -14.43 -6.55 9.66
C VAL A 195 -12.97 -6.78 9.30
N LEU A 196 -12.32 -5.75 8.76
CA LEU A 196 -10.89 -5.80 8.48
C LEU A 196 -10.07 -5.71 9.76
N GLU A 197 -9.01 -6.51 9.82
CA GLU A 197 -8.02 -6.42 10.89
C GLU A 197 -7.05 -5.26 10.63
N THR A 198 -6.37 -4.82 11.68
CA THR A 198 -5.33 -3.78 11.63
C THR A 198 -4.32 -3.94 10.47
N PRO A 199 -3.69 -5.11 10.23
CA PRO A 199 -2.72 -5.24 9.13
C PRO A 199 -3.35 -4.96 7.75
N SER A 200 -4.60 -5.38 7.53
CA SER A 200 -5.34 -5.12 6.29
C SER A 200 -5.63 -3.62 6.12
N LEU A 201 -6.02 -2.93 7.20
CA LEU A 201 -6.23 -1.48 7.17
C LEU A 201 -4.94 -0.71 6.88
N CYS A 202 -3.81 -1.12 7.48
CA CYS A 202 -2.51 -0.54 7.19
C CYS A 202 -2.05 -0.80 5.75
N LYS A 203 -2.39 -1.96 5.18
CA LYS A 203 -2.10 -2.27 3.78
C LYS A 203 -2.92 -1.38 2.83
N ILE A 204 -4.19 -1.15 3.15
CA ILE A 204 -5.04 -0.20 2.41
C ILE A 204 -4.47 1.22 2.49
N SER A 205 -4.11 1.71 3.68
CA SER A 205 -3.60 3.08 3.83
C SER A 205 -2.32 3.31 3.04
N ARG A 206 -1.38 2.36 3.11
CA ARG A 206 -0.13 2.39 2.31
C ARG A 206 -0.41 2.41 0.82
N SER A 207 -1.35 1.60 0.35
CA SER A 207 -1.72 1.57 -1.06
C SER A 207 -2.35 2.89 -1.53
N ILE A 208 -3.22 3.49 -0.71
CA ILE A 208 -3.78 4.82 -0.99
C ILE A 208 -2.68 5.89 -1.00
N GLU A 209 -1.75 5.87 -0.05
CA GLU A 209 -0.60 6.79 -0.04
C GLU A 209 0.27 6.64 -1.29
N ALA A 210 0.56 5.42 -1.71
CA ALA A 210 1.34 5.16 -2.91
C ALA A 210 0.63 5.66 -4.17
N LEU A 211 -0.71 5.51 -4.27
CA LEU A 211 -1.50 6.09 -5.35
C LEU A 211 -1.48 7.63 -5.33
N LEU A 212 -1.58 8.26 -4.16
CA LEU A 212 -1.44 9.71 -4.02
C LEU A 212 -0.06 10.19 -4.44
N ARG A 213 1.01 9.48 -4.06
CA ARG A 213 2.39 9.79 -4.47
C ARG A 213 2.55 9.66 -5.98
N LEU A 214 2.00 8.61 -6.59
CA LEU A 214 1.99 8.42 -8.04
C LEU A 214 1.30 9.60 -8.74
N ARG A 215 0.10 9.97 -8.30
CA ARG A 215 -0.65 11.11 -8.82
C ARG A 215 0.14 12.42 -8.71
N ASN A 216 0.67 12.72 -7.53
CA ASN A 216 1.47 13.93 -7.31
C ASN A 216 2.74 13.93 -8.17
N GLY A 217 3.35 12.77 -8.40
CA GLY A 217 4.51 12.60 -9.29
C GLY A 217 4.18 12.91 -10.75
N LEU A 218 3.04 12.43 -11.25
CA LEU A 218 2.55 12.71 -12.59
C LEU A 218 2.18 14.18 -12.76
N GLU A 219 1.45 14.77 -11.81
CA GLU A 219 1.11 16.19 -11.81
C GLU A 219 2.38 17.07 -11.82
N ALA A 220 3.36 16.74 -10.97
CA ALA A 220 4.65 17.45 -10.95
C ALA A 220 5.42 17.30 -12.27
N ALA A 221 5.40 16.12 -12.91
CA ALA A 221 6.01 15.91 -14.22
C ALA A 221 5.34 16.76 -15.31
N SER A 222 4.00 16.83 -15.31
CA SER A 222 3.24 17.68 -16.22
C SER A 222 3.58 19.17 -16.03
N VAL A 223 3.72 19.65 -14.79
CA VAL A 223 4.10 21.05 -14.51
C VAL A 223 5.51 21.37 -15.00
N ARG A 224 6.42 20.39 -15.00
CA ARG A 224 7.77 20.52 -15.57
C ARG A 224 7.81 20.53 -17.10
N GLY A 225 6.67 20.35 -17.77
CA GLY A 225 6.55 20.36 -19.23
C GLY A 225 6.73 19.00 -19.89
N VAL A 226 6.68 17.90 -19.14
CA VAL A 226 6.65 16.54 -19.71
C VAL A 226 5.26 16.30 -20.32
N HIS A 227 5.21 15.87 -21.59
CA HIS A 227 3.96 15.72 -22.33
C HIS A 227 3.37 14.30 -22.14
N ILE A 228 2.54 14.14 -21.11
CA ILE A 228 1.93 12.86 -20.68
C ILE A 228 0.39 12.90 -20.62
N PRO A 229 -0.32 13.27 -21.70
CA PRO A 229 -1.77 13.48 -21.65
C PRO A 229 -2.55 12.19 -21.37
N SER A 230 -2.12 11.04 -21.90
CA SER A 230 -2.83 9.77 -21.73
C SER A 230 -2.73 9.28 -20.29
N LEU A 231 -1.54 9.37 -19.69
CA LEU A 231 -1.33 9.03 -18.28
C LEU A 231 -2.06 9.99 -17.33
N MET A 232 -2.11 11.29 -17.66
CA MET A 232 -2.89 12.24 -16.87
C MET A 232 -4.40 11.96 -16.93
N ALA A 233 -4.92 11.54 -18.09
CA ALA A 233 -6.31 11.12 -18.22
C ALA A 233 -6.62 9.90 -17.35
N LEU A 234 -5.78 8.86 -17.39
CA LEU A 234 -5.91 7.68 -16.53
C LEU A 234 -5.82 8.04 -15.04
N CYS A 235 -4.96 8.98 -14.68
CA CYS A 235 -4.79 9.42 -13.30
C CYS A 235 -6.02 10.18 -12.77
N GLN A 236 -6.74 10.90 -13.63
CA GLN A 236 -7.97 11.61 -13.25
C GLN A 236 -9.13 10.66 -12.93
N GLU A 237 -9.12 9.44 -13.47
CA GLU A 237 -10.11 8.40 -13.15
C GLU A 237 -9.93 7.82 -11.74
N ILE A 238 -8.75 8.02 -11.13
CA ILE A 238 -8.45 7.52 -9.79
C ILE A 238 -9.04 8.50 -8.74
N GLU A 239 -10.28 8.26 -8.36
CA GLU A 239 -10.91 8.97 -7.24
C GLU A 239 -10.41 8.42 -5.90
N LEU A 240 -9.59 9.21 -5.21
CA LEU A 240 -9.04 8.84 -3.91
C LEU A 240 -9.84 9.50 -2.78
N PRO A 241 -10.41 8.73 -1.84
CA PRO A 241 -11.13 9.29 -0.71
C PRO A 241 -10.13 9.84 0.32
N ASP A 242 -9.66 11.08 0.15
CA ASP A 242 -8.69 11.72 1.06
C ASP A 242 -9.11 11.63 2.53
N LYS A 243 -10.41 11.82 2.79
CA LYS A 243 -11.00 11.71 4.14
C LYS A 243 -10.83 10.33 4.76
N LEU A 244 -10.84 9.26 3.95
CA LEU A 244 -10.62 7.91 4.43
C LEU A 244 -9.17 7.72 4.84
N LEU A 245 -8.22 8.21 4.04
CA LEU A 245 -6.80 8.15 4.38
C LEU A 245 -6.54 8.92 5.68
N ASP A 246 -7.02 10.17 5.78
CA ASP A 246 -6.89 10.98 7.00
C ASP A 246 -7.48 10.27 8.22
N ALA A 247 -8.66 9.66 8.07
CA ALA A 247 -9.30 8.92 9.16
C ALA A 247 -8.46 7.71 9.59
N ILE A 248 -7.85 6.98 8.66
CA ILE A 248 -6.98 5.84 8.98
C ILE A 248 -5.68 6.33 9.63
N LEU A 249 -5.03 7.36 9.07
CA LEU A 249 -3.79 7.91 9.62
C LEU A 249 -3.97 8.54 11.00
N GLU A 250 -5.12 9.12 11.30
CA GLU A 250 -5.43 9.61 12.65
C GLU A 250 -5.78 8.48 13.62
N ALA A 251 -6.36 7.39 13.11
CA ALA A 251 -6.79 6.26 13.92
C ALA A 251 -5.61 5.37 14.37
N PHE A 252 -4.53 5.30 13.59
CA PHE A 252 -3.34 4.49 13.91
C PHE A 252 -2.12 5.36 14.23
N ASP A 253 -1.25 4.88 15.11
CA ASP A 253 0.03 5.53 15.44
C ASP A 253 1.22 4.94 14.68
N GLU A 254 2.43 5.42 14.99
CA GLU A 254 3.69 4.95 14.36
C GLU A 254 3.96 3.45 14.62
N GLU A 255 3.40 2.89 15.69
CA GLU A 255 3.53 1.49 16.07
C GLU A 255 2.44 0.61 15.42
N GLN A 256 1.58 1.21 14.57
CA GLN A 256 0.40 0.58 13.94
C GLN A 256 -0.64 0.14 14.97
N GLU A 257 -0.68 0.79 16.14
CA GLU A 257 -1.72 0.58 17.13
C GLU A 257 -2.77 1.68 17.06
N LEU A 258 -3.94 1.44 17.68
CA LEU A 258 -4.97 2.47 17.77
C LEU A 258 -4.45 3.67 18.58
N SER A 259 -4.48 4.83 17.94
CA SER A 259 -4.02 6.10 18.47
C SER A 259 -4.75 6.46 19.76
N LEU A 260 -3.99 6.52 20.85
CA LEU A 260 -4.48 6.95 22.17
C LEU A 260 -4.97 8.41 22.17
N LYS A 261 -4.49 9.22 21.21
CA LYS A 261 -4.94 10.60 21.03
C LYS A 261 -6.36 10.65 20.46
N LYS A 262 -6.66 9.79 19.48
CA LYS A 262 -7.97 9.71 18.85
C LYS A 262 -8.98 8.99 19.74
N PHE A 263 -8.53 7.96 20.45
CA PHE A 263 -9.35 7.10 21.30
C PHE A 263 -8.89 7.15 22.77
N PRO A 264 -9.22 8.21 23.52
CA PRO A 264 -8.77 8.36 24.91
C PRO A 264 -9.32 7.29 25.85
N GLU A 265 -10.47 6.69 25.53
CA GLU A 265 -11.07 5.59 26.29
C GLU A 265 -10.19 4.33 26.26
N LEU A 266 -9.53 4.05 25.13
CA LEU A 266 -8.57 2.95 25.03
C LEU A 266 -7.34 3.21 25.92
N ALA A 267 -6.89 4.46 26.02
CA ALA A 267 -5.79 4.82 26.92
C ALA A 267 -6.16 4.54 28.38
N GLN A 268 -7.38 4.89 28.79
CA GLN A 268 -7.89 4.60 30.13
C GLN A 268 -8.00 3.09 30.38
N LEU A 269 -8.50 2.33 29.41
CA LEU A 269 -8.59 0.87 29.52
C LEU A 269 -7.22 0.21 29.64
N ARG A 270 -6.25 0.59 28.79
CA ARG A 270 -4.87 0.10 28.86
C ARG A 270 -4.21 0.43 30.19
N GLN A 271 -4.44 1.64 30.72
CA GLN A 271 -3.94 2.01 32.04
C GLN A 271 -4.55 1.12 33.13
N ARG A 272 -5.86 0.86 33.09
CA ARG A 272 -6.53 -0.02 34.07
C ARG A 272 -6.03 -1.46 33.99
N VAL A 273 -5.76 -1.98 32.79
CA VAL A 273 -5.17 -3.31 32.60
C VAL A 273 -3.79 -3.35 33.25
N LYS A 274 -2.95 -2.35 32.99
CA LYS A 274 -1.63 -2.24 33.59
C LYS A 274 -1.68 -2.14 35.12
N ASP A 275 -2.57 -1.32 35.67
CA ASP A 275 -2.76 -1.18 37.12
C ASP A 275 -3.17 -2.52 37.77
N LEU A 276 -4.00 -3.31 37.07
CA LEU A 276 -4.40 -4.65 37.52
C LEU A 276 -3.23 -5.64 37.46
N GLU A 277 -2.44 -5.63 36.39
CA GLU A 277 -1.24 -6.46 36.25
C GLU A 277 -0.20 -6.14 37.33
N ASP A 278 0.05 -4.85 37.59
CA ASP A 278 0.95 -4.37 38.65
C ASP A 278 0.44 -4.80 40.05
N SER A 279 -0.88 -4.76 40.26
CA SER A 279 -1.47 -5.25 41.51
C SER A 279 -1.34 -6.77 41.66
N CYS A 280 -1.57 -7.54 40.60
CA CYS A 280 -1.43 -8.99 40.60
C CYS A 280 0.02 -9.42 40.85
N THR A 281 0.98 -8.80 40.15
CA THR A 281 2.41 -9.08 40.33
C THR A 281 2.89 -8.71 41.73
N ARG A 282 2.41 -7.59 42.29
CA ARG A 282 2.67 -7.22 43.70
C ARG A 282 2.15 -8.29 44.65
N VAL A 283 0.89 -8.70 44.53
CA VAL A 283 0.31 -9.74 45.39
C VAL A 283 1.06 -11.06 45.25
N MET A 284 1.39 -11.49 44.03
CA MET A 284 2.19 -12.70 43.81
C MET A 284 3.56 -12.61 44.48
N SER A 285 4.24 -11.47 44.35
CA SER A 285 5.55 -11.25 44.98
C SER A 285 5.48 -11.26 46.50
N GLU A 286 4.41 -10.70 47.08
CA GLU A 286 4.16 -10.73 48.52
C GLU A 286 3.93 -12.17 49.00
N VAL A 287 3.16 -12.96 48.25
CA VAL A 287 2.87 -14.36 48.57
C VAL A 287 4.12 -15.21 48.51
N THR A 288 4.95 -15.05 47.48
CA THR A 288 6.19 -15.82 47.33
C THR A 288 7.24 -15.44 48.38
N THR A 289 7.31 -14.17 48.78
CA THR A 289 8.34 -13.69 49.71
C THR A 289 7.96 -13.91 51.17
N SER A 290 6.70 -13.71 51.53
CA SER A 290 6.23 -13.79 52.92
C SER A 290 5.78 -15.18 53.35
N GLY A 291 5.47 -16.07 52.41
CA GLY A 291 4.86 -17.38 52.68
C GLY A 291 3.50 -17.31 53.37
N LYS A 292 2.89 -16.11 53.48
CA LYS A 292 1.61 -15.87 54.17
C LYS A 292 0.72 -14.98 53.29
N LEU A 293 -0.40 -15.55 52.84
CA LEU A 293 -1.47 -14.81 52.17
C LEU A 293 -2.23 -13.96 53.20
N ASN A 294 -1.86 -12.69 53.36
CA ASN A 294 -2.70 -11.72 54.06
C ASN A 294 -3.81 -11.25 53.10
N VAL A 295 -4.88 -12.03 52.99
CA VAL A 295 -6.06 -11.60 52.24
C VAL A 295 -6.80 -10.56 53.09
N HIS A 296 -6.57 -9.28 52.80
CA HIS A 296 -7.40 -8.19 53.34
C HIS A 296 -8.79 -8.25 52.67
N GLN A 297 -9.65 -9.14 53.16
CA GLN A 297 -11.08 -9.01 52.90
C GLN A 297 -11.56 -7.80 53.70
N GLY A 298 -11.98 -6.75 52.99
CA GLY A 298 -12.55 -5.56 53.59
C GLY A 298 -13.66 -5.93 54.56
N THR A 299 -13.47 -5.53 55.82
CA THR A 299 -14.38 -5.51 56.96
C THR A 299 -14.39 -6.68 57.96
N ASP A 300 -13.73 -7.81 57.73
CA ASP A 300 -13.43 -8.76 58.81
C ASP A 300 -12.11 -9.48 58.55
N THR A 301 -11.07 -9.09 59.28
CA THR A 301 -9.73 -9.67 59.19
C THR A 301 -9.75 -11.09 59.77
N VAL A 302 -10.21 -12.07 59.00
CA VAL A 302 -10.09 -13.48 59.37
C VAL A 302 -8.65 -13.92 59.07
N LEU A 303 -7.86 -14.00 60.13
CA LEU A 303 -6.44 -14.38 60.08
C LEU A 303 -6.35 -15.90 59.86
N CYS A 304 -6.45 -16.35 58.61
CA CYS A 304 -6.25 -17.76 58.26
C CYS A 304 -4.76 -18.13 58.40
N ARG A 305 -4.41 -18.62 59.59
CA ARG A 305 -3.07 -19.14 59.88
C ARG A 305 -2.96 -20.56 59.34
N CYS A 306 -2.50 -20.71 58.10
CA CYS A 306 -2.19 -22.01 57.52
C CYS A 306 -0.93 -22.59 58.22
N HIS A 307 -1.14 -23.42 59.24
CA HIS A 307 -0.06 -24.22 59.81
C HIS A 307 0.29 -25.34 58.83
N PHE A 308 1.49 -25.26 58.25
CA PHE A 308 2.11 -26.37 57.51
C PHE A 308 2.52 -27.44 58.53
N GLY A 309 1.56 -28.28 58.91
CA GLY A 309 1.77 -29.32 59.91
C GLY A 309 0.48 -30.03 60.25
N THR A 310 0.34 -31.25 59.74
CA THR A 310 -0.63 -32.30 60.11
C THR A 310 -2.12 -32.02 59.82
N SER A 311 -2.56 -32.64 58.72
CA SER A 311 -3.86 -33.29 58.49
C SER A 311 -4.98 -33.04 59.51
N GLN A 312 -5.89 -32.12 59.18
CA GLN A 312 -7.35 -32.24 59.26
C GLN A 312 -7.96 -30.83 59.31
N CYS A 313 -8.39 -30.33 58.15
CA CYS A 313 -9.26 -29.15 58.08
C CYS A 313 -10.62 -29.60 57.53
N SER A 314 -11.61 -29.74 58.40
CA SER A 314 -13.02 -29.84 58.03
C SER A 314 -13.50 -28.47 57.57
N ALA A 315 -13.65 -28.28 56.26
CA ALA A 315 -14.20 -27.06 55.69
C ALA A 315 -15.71 -27.00 55.95
N ASN A 316 -16.15 -26.13 56.86
CA ASN A 316 -17.53 -25.67 56.91
C ASN A 316 -17.76 -24.73 55.72
N TYR A 317 -18.40 -25.23 54.67
CA TYR A 317 -18.92 -24.42 53.58
C TYR A 317 -20.10 -23.59 54.08
N THR A 318 -19.85 -22.36 54.52
CA THR A 318 -20.89 -21.34 54.59
C THR A 318 -21.06 -20.74 53.20
N SER A 319 -22.26 -20.94 52.66
CA SER A 319 -22.73 -20.45 51.36
C SER A 319 -22.54 -18.94 51.24
N PHE A 320 -21.66 -18.52 50.34
CA PHE A 320 -21.53 -17.13 49.93
C PHE A 320 -22.74 -16.70 49.08
N PRO A 321 -23.39 -15.56 49.37
CA PRO A 321 -24.36 -14.97 48.46
C PRO A 321 -23.61 -14.37 47.26
N LEU A 322 -23.75 -15.01 46.09
CA LEU A 322 -23.32 -14.44 44.82
C LEU A 322 -24.05 -13.11 44.62
N ARG A 323 -23.31 -11.99 44.61
CA ARG A 323 -23.86 -10.72 44.13
C ARG A 323 -24.19 -10.86 42.65
N PRO A 324 -25.37 -10.41 42.20
CA PRO A 324 -25.72 -10.40 40.79
C PRO A 324 -24.73 -9.52 40.03
N VAL A 325 -24.09 -10.10 39.01
CA VAL A 325 -23.29 -9.37 38.04
C VAL A 325 -24.24 -8.43 37.29
N PRO A 326 -23.98 -7.11 37.22
CA PRO A 326 -24.80 -6.23 36.42
C PRO A 326 -24.68 -6.65 34.96
N GLU A 327 -25.80 -7.04 34.35
CA GLU A 327 -25.91 -7.27 32.91
C GLU A 327 -25.39 -6.04 32.17
N ALA A 328 -24.24 -6.19 31.53
CA ALA A 328 -23.74 -5.22 30.58
C ALA A 328 -24.72 -5.21 29.39
N ARG A 329 -25.64 -4.24 29.38
CA ARG A 329 -26.46 -3.92 28.22
C ARG A 329 -25.53 -3.45 27.10
N PHE A 330 -25.18 -4.36 26.21
CA PHE A 330 -24.66 -4.02 24.89
C PHE A 330 -25.76 -3.27 24.14
N VAL A 331 -25.66 -1.94 24.13
CA VAL A 331 -26.45 -1.11 23.22
C VAL A 331 -25.82 -1.25 21.85
N ASN A 332 -26.36 -2.15 21.02
CA ASN A 332 -26.08 -2.23 19.60
C ASN A 332 -26.59 -0.95 18.92
N SER A 333 -25.74 0.08 18.91
CA SER A 333 -25.96 1.30 18.12
C SER A 333 -25.56 1.01 16.67
N ALA A 334 -26.38 0.24 15.96
CA ALA A 334 -26.26 0.08 14.52
C ALA A 334 -26.70 1.38 13.83
N HIS A 335 -25.79 2.34 13.70
CA HIS A 335 -25.94 3.43 12.75
C HIS A 335 -25.61 2.90 11.35
N VAL A 336 -26.65 2.44 10.65
CA VAL A 336 -26.64 2.17 9.22
C VAL A 336 -26.42 3.48 8.48
N LEU A 337 -25.19 3.74 8.00
CA LEU A 337 -24.94 4.72 6.96
C LEU A 337 -25.34 4.09 5.63
N SER A 338 -26.52 4.43 5.11
CA SER A 338 -26.90 4.08 3.75
C SER A 338 -26.09 4.92 2.77
N PHE A 339 -25.08 4.33 2.14
CA PHE A 339 -24.57 4.86 0.88
C PHE A 339 -25.49 4.35 -0.24
N ARG A 340 -26.23 5.27 -0.86
CA ARG A 340 -26.94 5.04 -2.12
C ARG A 340 -25.94 5.27 -3.24
N ALA A 341 -25.82 4.28 -4.12
CA ALA A 341 -25.20 4.37 -5.43
C ALA A 341 -25.94 5.38 -6.32
#